data_AF-A0A925SKU5-F1
#
_entry.id   AF-A0A925SKU5-F1
#
_cell.length_a   1.000
_cell.length_b   1.000
_cell.length_c   1.000
_cell.angle_alpha   90.00
_cell.angle_beta   90.00
_cell.angle_gamma   90.00
#
_symmetry.space_group_name_H-M   'P 1'
#
loop_
_entity.id
_entity.type
_entity.pdbx_description
1 polymer ?
#
loop_
_entity_poly.entity_id
_entity_poly.type
_entity_poly.pdbx_seq_one_letter_code
_entity_poly.pdbx_strand_id
1 'polypeptide(L)'
;MIVVASGLCAQGTAPFTFNDKPWRGLPVPPAKTADKVRDGSAFSLRWDAGKPGTNNIDFRFTSRDFSGYDTLSFWVFSEKATFATIQVVFTSPTTMGEMDVYETEFSVDSEGSWTKYTLALDNFRQGRSPAGWDQITAFGFTTNRHGNAPVEGTVLYFSDIQLELSK
;
A
#
# COMPACT_ATOMS: atom_id res chain seq x y z
N MET A 1 -25.51 -10.12 33.30
CA MET A 1 -24.20 -9.70 33.83
C MET A 1 -23.22 -10.83 33.55
N ILE A 2 -22.43 -10.71 32.48
CA ILE A 2 -21.18 -11.46 32.31
C ILE A 2 -20.19 -10.45 31.76
N VAL A 3 -19.24 -10.09 32.60
CA VAL A 3 -18.01 -9.39 32.23
C VAL A 3 -17.03 -10.47 31.81
N VAL A 4 -16.40 -10.31 30.65
CA VAL A 4 -15.10 -10.93 30.37
C VAL A 4 -14.12 -9.81 30.11
N ALA A 5 -13.03 -9.84 30.87
CA ALA A 5 -12.09 -8.77 31.08
C ALA A 5 -11.10 -8.59 29.92
N SER A 6 -10.81 -7.32 29.63
CA SER A 6 -9.47 -6.73 29.51
C SER A 6 -8.37 -7.57 28.84
N GLY A 7 -8.17 -7.32 27.55
CA GLY A 7 -6.83 -7.30 26.98
C GLY A 7 -6.34 -5.86 26.93
N LEU A 8 -5.37 -5.49 27.78
CA LEU A 8 -4.61 -4.26 27.61
C LEU A 8 -3.96 -4.30 26.21
N CYS A 9 -4.54 -3.59 25.24
CA CYS A 9 -3.76 -3.19 24.09
C CYS A 9 -2.75 -2.15 24.60
N ALA A 10 -1.47 -2.53 24.57
CA ALA A 10 -0.36 -1.61 24.72
C ALA A 10 -0.68 -0.33 23.95
N GLN A 11 -0.52 0.83 24.60
CA GLN A 11 -0.67 2.15 24.00
C GLN A 11 0.48 2.37 22.99
N GLY A 12 0.44 1.63 21.88
CA GLY A 12 1.10 2.02 20.64
C GLY A 12 0.15 2.97 19.90
N THR A 13 0.73 3.94 19.21
CA THR A 13 -0.02 4.85 18.32
C THR A 13 -0.92 4.02 17.42
N ALA A 14 -2.22 4.34 17.37
CA ALA A 14 -3.15 3.62 16.52
C ALA A 14 -2.64 3.63 15.06
N PRO A 15 -2.76 2.51 14.33
CA PRO A 15 -2.25 2.44 12.97
C PRO A 15 -2.96 3.45 12.07
N PHE A 16 -2.22 4.08 11.17
CA PHE A 16 -2.84 4.91 10.13
C PHE A 16 -3.30 4.03 8.98
N THR A 17 -4.61 3.94 8.76
CA THR A 17 -5.21 3.03 7.77
C THR A 17 -5.48 3.72 6.43
N PHE A 18 -5.13 3.05 5.33
CA PHE A 18 -5.38 3.53 3.95
C PHE A 18 -6.60 2.89 3.26
N ASN A 19 -7.20 1.85 3.84
CA ASN A 19 -8.26 1.05 3.21
C ASN A 19 -9.46 1.87 2.71
N ASP A 20 -9.86 2.87 3.50
CA ASP A 20 -11.06 3.67 3.22
C ASP A 20 -10.80 4.97 2.46
N LYS A 21 -9.58 5.18 1.98
CA LYS A 21 -9.18 6.43 1.32
C LYS A 21 -9.64 6.46 -0.15
N PRO A 22 -9.80 7.66 -0.73
CA PRO A 22 -10.17 7.81 -2.14
C PRO A 22 -8.99 7.52 -3.07
N TRP A 23 -8.74 6.23 -3.33
CA TRP A 23 -7.72 5.76 -4.26
C TRP A 23 -8.05 6.16 -5.71
N ARG A 24 -7.03 6.65 -6.43
CA ARG A 24 -7.05 7.01 -7.85
C ARG A 24 -6.41 5.89 -8.67
N GLY A 25 -6.59 5.94 -10.00
CA GLY A 25 -5.93 5.02 -10.94
C GLY A 25 -6.56 3.62 -11.05
N LEU A 26 -7.60 3.34 -10.26
CA LEU A 26 -8.37 2.10 -10.33
C LEU A 26 -9.25 2.11 -11.61
N PRO A 27 -9.27 1.02 -12.39
CA PRO A 27 -10.01 0.96 -13.65
C PRO A 27 -11.52 0.86 -13.40
N VAL A 28 -12.16 2.01 -13.16
CA VAL A 28 -13.62 2.17 -13.02
C VAL A 28 -14.20 1.40 -11.80
N PRO A 29 -15.05 2.01 -10.97
CA PRO A 29 -15.58 1.36 -9.77
C PRO A 29 -16.23 0.00 -10.03
N PRO A 30 -16.09 -0.95 -9.07
CA PRO A 30 -15.52 -0.73 -7.74
C PRO A 30 -13.98 -0.93 -7.72
N ALA A 31 -13.13 -0.02 -7.21
CA ALA A 31 -13.27 0.83 -6.03
C ALA A 31 -13.95 0.07 -4.88
N LYS A 32 -13.18 -0.77 -4.17
CA LYS A 32 -13.65 -1.67 -3.09
C LYS A 32 -14.62 -2.77 -3.56
N THR A 33 -14.15 -4.02 -3.63
CA THR A 33 -14.97 -5.18 -4.04
C THR A 33 -15.24 -6.16 -2.90
N ALA A 34 -16.34 -6.91 -3.01
CA ALA A 34 -16.73 -8.01 -2.13
C ALA A 34 -16.32 -9.41 -2.65
N ASP A 35 -15.73 -9.52 -3.85
CA ASP A 35 -15.46 -10.84 -4.48
C ASP A 35 -14.32 -11.61 -3.80
N LYS A 36 -13.32 -10.88 -3.31
CA LYS A 36 -12.14 -11.40 -2.60
C LYS A 36 -11.92 -10.56 -1.36
N VAL A 37 -12.53 -10.96 -0.26
CA VAL A 37 -12.45 -10.23 1.00
C VAL A 37 -11.66 -11.07 2.00
N ARG A 38 -10.78 -10.41 2.75
CA ARG A 38 -10.08 -11.06 3.86
C ARG A 38 -11.04 -11.18 5.05
N ASP A 39 -10.93 -12.27 5.81
CA ASP A 39 -11.77 -12.47 6.98
C ASP A 39 -11.75 -11.25 7.92
N GLY A 40 -12.94 -10.75 8.26
CA GLY A 40 -13.12 -9.56 9.11
C GLY A 40 -13.11 -8.23 8.36
N SER A 41 -12.78 -8.19 7.06
CA SER A 41 -12.95 -7.01 6.21
C SER A 41 -14.33 -7.02 5.54
N ALA A 42 -14.86 -5.86 5.16
CA ALA A 42 -16.09 -5.75 4.35
C ALA A 42 -15.82 -5.71 2.84
N PHE A 43 -14.59 -5.35 2.46
CA PHE A 43 -14.16 -5.19 1.07
C PHE A 43 -12.64 -5.37 0.95
N SER A 44 -12.14 -5.45 -0.28
CA SER A 44 -10.73 -5.27 -0.65
C SER A 44 -10.58 -4.30 -1.82
N LEU A 45 -9.39 -3.72 -1.99
CA LEU A 45 -9.06 -2.86 -3.14
C LEU A 45 -8.56 -3.70 -4.30
N ARG A 46 -9.36 -3.86 -5.35
CA ARG A 46 -8.98 -4.58 -6.58
C ARG A 46 -8.23 -3.68 -7.54
N TRP A 47 -7.08 -4.13 -8.03
CA TRP A 47 -6.26 -3.45 -9.02
C TRP A 47 -5.84 -4.40 -10.15
N ASP A 48 -6.23 -4.08 -11.39
CA ASP A 48 -5.84 -4.82 -12.60
C ASP A 48 -4.42 -4.42 -13.07
N ALA A 49 -3.41 -4.58 -12.22
CA ALA A 49 -2.05 -4.06 -12.41
C ALA A 49 -1.36 -4.45 -13.74
N GLY A 50 -1.77 -5.56 -14.35
CA GLY A 50 -1.27 -6.04 -15.64
C GLY A 50 -1.92 -5.39 -16.87
N LYS A 51 -2.98 -4.59 -16.70
CA LYS A 51 -3.73 -3.99 -17.82
C LYS A 51 -3.06 -2.68 -18.28
N PRO A 52 -2.84 -2.49 -19.60
CA PRO A 52 -2.32 -1.22 -20.12
C PRO A 52 -3.14 -0.02 -19.65
N GLY A 53 -2.45 1.03 -19.21
CA GLY A 53 -3.07 2.27 -18.73
C GLY A 53 -3.53 2.25 -17.27
N THR A 54 -3.26 1.18 -16.52
CA THR A 54 -3.60 1.04 -15.09
C THR A 54 -2.36 0.96 -14.20
N ASN A 55 -1.25 1.54 -14.65
CA ASN A 55 0.08 1.30 -14.09
C ASN A 55 0.25 1.78 -12.66
N ASN A 56 -0.63 2.63 -12.13
CA ASN A 56 -0.55 3.15 -10.77
C ASN A 56 -1.91 3.21 -10.09
N ILE A 57 -1.91 3.00 -8.78
CA ILE A 57 -2.99 3.36 -7.87
C ILE A 57 -2.42 4.19 -6.74
N ASP A 58 -3.07 5.29 -6.39
CA ASP A 58 -2.53 6.22 -5.38
C ASP A 58 -3.61 6.93 -4.57
N PHE A 59 -3.27 7.27 -3.34
CA PHE A 59 -4.02 8.17 -2.48
C PHE A 59 -3.21 9.45 -2.28
N ARG A 60 -3.77 10.61 -2.67
CA ARG A 60 -3.16 11.93 -2.49
C ARG A 60 -3.84 12.73 -1.38
N PHE A 61 -3.05 13.54 -0.68
CA PHE A 61 -3.45 14.42 0.42
C PHE A 61 -2.49 15.62 0.52
N THR A 62 -2.86 16.67 1.24
CA THR A 62 -2.10 17.94 1.26
C THR A 62 -0.70 17.79 1.84
N SER A 63 -0.58 17.21 3.04
CA SER A 63 0.67 16.76 3.67
C SER A 63 0.32 15.97 4.94
N ARG A 64 1.10 14.96 5.30
CA ARG A 64 1.05 14.29 6.61
C ARG A 64 2.44 13.92 7.09
N ASP A 65 2.56 13.95 8.41
CA ASP A 65 3.70 13.44 9.15
C ASP A 65 3.53 11.94 9.44
N PHE A 66 4.45 11.14 8.89
CA PHE A 66 4.60 9.71 9.12
C PHE A 66 5.89 9.36 9.88
N SER A 67 6.64 10.34 10.40
CA SER A 67 7.88 10.12 11.15
C SER A 67 7.68 9.35 12.47
N GLY A 68 6.45 9.28 12.96
CA GLY A 68 6.07 8.48 14.14
C GLY A 68 5.74 7.00 13.85
N TYR A 69 6.00 6.50 12.64
CA TYR A 69 5.82 5.11 12.24
C TYR A 69 7.13 4.54 11.69
N ASP A 70 7.31 3.22 11.75
CA ASP A 70 8.51 2.55 11.22
C ASP A 70 8.18 1.42 10.24
N THR A 71 6.90 1.08 10.09
CA THR A 71 6.46 -0.10 9.35
C THR A 71 5.22 0.22 8.51
N LEU A 72 5.26 -0.17 7.24
CA LEU A 72 4.07 -0.32 6.40
C LEU A 72 3.70 -1.81 6.33
N SER A 73 2.46 -2.15 6.64
CA SER A 73 1.94 -3.49 6.40
C SER A 73 0.66 -3.48 5.58
N PHE A 74 0.47 -4.55 4.81
CA PHE A 74 -0.74 -4.76 4.00
C PHE A 74 -0.86 -6.24 3.64
N TRP A 75 -2.09 -6.66 3.34
CA TRP A 75 -2.36 -7.97 2.78
C TRP A 75 -2.60 -7.86 1.28
N VAL A 76 -2.09 -8.83 0.53
CA VAL A 76 -2.30 -8.97 -0.90
C VAL A 76 -2.85 -10.35 -1.21
N PHE A 77 -3.92 -10.41 -1.97
CA PHE A 77 -4.32 -11.62 -2.70
C PHE A 77 -4.01 -11.41 -4.17
N SER A 78 -3.40 -12.40 -4.81
CA SER A 78 -3.18 -12.41 -6.26
C SER A 78 -3.92 -13.56 -6.90
N GLU A 79 -4.53 -13.33 -8.06
CA GLU A 79 -5.15 -14.39 -8.85
C GLU A 79 -4.12 -15.34 -9.48
N LYS A 80 -2.88 -14.87 -9.70
CA LYS A 80 -1.79 -15.62 -10.34
C LYS A 80 -0.43 -15.23 -9.76
N ALA A 81 0.50 -16.18 -9.66
CA ALA A 81 1.90 -15.89 -9.37
C ALA A 81 2.62 -15.41 -10.65
N THR A 82 2.45 -14.13 -10.99
CA THR A 82 2.99 -13.56 -12.24
C THR A 82 4.46 -13.15 -12.14
N PHE A 83 5.04 -13.16 -10.95
CA PHE A 83 6.37 -12.62 -10.64
C PHE A 83 6.53 -11.15 -11.05
N ALA A 84 5.42 -10.42 -11.23
CA ALA A 84 5.46 -8.99 -11.48
C ALA A 84 6.11 -8.26 -10.29
N THR A 85 6.96 -7.28 -10.58
CA THR A 85 7.52 -6.40 -9.55
C THR A 85 6.61 -5.19 -9.35
N ILE A 86 6.06 -5.07 -8.14
CA ILE A 86 5.22 -3.94 -7.75
C ILE A 86 6.04 -2.98 -6.90
N GLN A 87 6.13 -1.72 -7.31
CA GLN A 87 6.76 -0.68 -6.51
C GLN A 87 5.75 -0.11 -5.53
N VAL A 88 6.18 0.08 -4.29
CA VAL A 88 5.45 0.77 -3.22
C VAL A 88 6.09 2.15 -3.06
N VAL A 89 5.30 3.22 -3.13
CA VAL A 89 5.82 4.58 -3.25
C VAL A 89 5.14 5.52 -2.28
N PHE A 90 5.93 6.29 -1.53
CA PHE A 90 5.50 7.49 -0.83
C PHE A 90 6.10 8.72 -1.50
N THR A 91 5.27 9.70 -1.85
CA THR A 91 5.73 10.97 -2.43
C THR A 91 5.98 11.98 -1.32
N SER A 92 7.18 12.58 -1.32
CA SER A 92 7.62 13.58 -0.35
C SER A 92 8.27 14.76 -1.10
N PRO A 93 7.44 15.64 -1.70
CA PRO A 93 7.91 16.62 -2.67
C PRO A 93 8.73 17.72 -2.00
N THR A 94 9.85 18.08 -2.61
CA THR A 94 10.50 19.38 -2.37
C THR A 94 10.04 20.39 -3.43
N THR A 95 10.78 21.49 -3.61
CA THR A 95 10.55 22.43 -4.70
C THR A 95 10.71 21.82 -6.10
N MET A 96 11.30 20.61 -6.20
CA MET A 96 11.52 19.89 -7.47
C MET A 96 10.33 19.03 -7.95
N GLY A 97 9.22 18.96 -7.19
CA GLY A 97 7.97 18.32 -7.61
C GLY A 97 7.78 16.86 -7.17
N GLU A 98 6.83 16.13 -7.78
CA GLU A 98 6.39 14.78 -7.34
C GLU A 98 7.41 13.63 -7.55
N MET A 99 8.63 13.92 -7.99
CA MET A 99 9.66 12.90 -8.23
C MET A 99 10.52 12.61 -7.00
N ASP A 100 10.37 13.40 -5.94
CA ASP A 100 11.02 13.16 -4.66
C ASP A 100 10.18 12.14 -3.87
N VAL A 101 10.73 10.93 -3.69
CA VAL A 101 9.98 9.78 -3.18
C VAL A 101 10.80 8.91 -2.25
N TYR A 102 10.10 8.15 -1.41
CA TYR A 102 10.59 6.92 -0.81
C TYR A 102 9.94 5.74 -1.55
N GLU A 103 10.73 4.77 -1.96
CA GLU A 103 10.20 3.62 -2.69
C GLU A 103 10.86 2.29 -2.30
N THR A 104 10.10 1.21 -2.40
CA THR A 104 10.59 -0.16 -2.28
C THR A 104 9.74 -1.05 -3.21
N GLU A 105 9.95 -2.35 -3.20
CA GLU A 105 9.21 -3.26 -4.07
C GLU A 105 8.93 -4.61 -3.44
N PHE A 106 7.94 -5.30 -4.00
CA PHE A 106 7.68 -6.71 -3.73
C PHE A 106 7.34 -7.45 -5.04
N SER A 107 7.52 -8.76 -5.04
CA SER A 107 7.20 -9.62 -6.18
C SER A 107 5.87 -10.33 -5.97
N VAL A 108 5.08 -10.47 -7.04
CA VAL A 108 3.82 -11.23 -7.02
C VAL A 108 4.12 -12.73 -7.22
N ASP A 109 4.65 -13.38 -6.18
CA ASP A 109 5.08 -14.78 -6.19
C ASP A 109 4.06 -15.76 -5.57
N SER A 110 3.03 -15.24 -4.89
CA SER A 110 1.92 -16.01 -4.34
C SER A 110 0.72 -16.06 -5.28
N GLU A 111 0.01 -17.20 -5.31
CA GLU A 111 -1.23 -17.38 -6.06
C GLU A 111 -2.35 -17.88 -5.14
N GLY A 112 -3.58 -17.39 -5.36
CA GLY A 112 -4.79 -17.96 -4.79
C GLY A 112 -4.93 -17.84 -3.27
N SER A 113 -4.06 -17.08 -2.61
CA SER A 113 -4.01 -16.93 -1.16
C SER A 113 -3.67 -15.50 -0.75
N TRP A 114 -4.05 -15.14 0.48
CA TRP A 114 -3.71 -13.87 1.11
C TRP A 114 -2.31 -13.96 1.73
N THR A 115 -1.41 -13.07 1.30
CA THR A 115 -0.05 -12.93 1.82
C THR A 115 0.09 -11.59 2.52
N LYS A 116 0.63 -11.59 3.74
CA LYS A 116 0.94 -10.34 4.46
C LYS A 116 2.34 -9.87 4.07
N TYR A 117 2.44 -8.61 3.68
CA TYR A 117 3.69 -7.90 3.50
C TYR A 117 3.89 -6.94 4.68
N THR A 118 5.13 -6.90 5.17
CA THR A 118 5.58 -6.01 6.24
C THR A 118 6.90 -5.40 5.78
N LEU A 119 6.89 -4.10 5.53
CA LEU A 119 8.00 -3.35 4.96
C LEU A 119 8.45 -2.30 5.98
N ALA A 120 9.68 -2.43 6.47
CA ALA A 120 10.29 -1.40 7.30
C ALA A 120 10.52 -0.14 6.47
N LEU A 121 10.16 1.03 6.99
CA LEU A 121 10.33 2.31 6.28
C LEU A 121 11.81 2.62 6.00
N ASP A 122 12.73 2.16 6.84
CA ASP A 122 14.18 2.28 6.63
C ASP A 122 14.69 1.46 5.43
N ASN A 123 13.92 0.48 4.94
CA ASN A 123 14.26 -0.26 3.72
C ASN A 123 13.80 0.46 2.43
N PHE A 124 13.08 1.58 2.54
CA PHE A 124 12.70 2.35 1.37
C PHE A 124 13.88 3.18 0.90
N ARG A 125 14.26 3.01 -0.36
CA ARG A 125 15.29 3.83 -0.99
C ARG A 125 14.75 5.23 -1.25
N GLN A 126 15.62 6.22 -1.19
CA GLN A 126 15.31 7.57 -1.60
C GLN A 126 15.40 7.68 -3.13
N GLY A 127 14.31 8.09 -3.75
CA GLY A 127 14.30 8.59 -5.12
C GLY A 127 14.50 10.09 -5.09
N ARG A 128 15.66 10.55 -5.61
CA ARG A 128 16.10 11.96 -5.57
C ARG A 128 16.29 12.47 -4.15
N SER A 129 15.58 13.52 -3.74
CA SER A 129 15.80 14.22 -2.48
C SER A 129 14.47 14.46 -1.76
N PRO A 130 13.80 13.40 -1.25
CA PRO A 130 12.55 13.53 -0.49
C PRO A 130 12.68 14.51 0.69
N ALA A 131 11.63 15.31 0.91
CA ALA A 131 11.59 16.32 1.96
C ALA A 131 11.65 15.73 3.38
N GLY A 132 11.17 14.50 3.55
CA GLY A 132 11.17 13.77 4.81
C GLY A 132 9.89 12.96 5.03
N TRP A 133 9.95 11.97 5.93
CA TRP A 133 8.75 11.22 6.37
C TRP A 133 7.73 12.10 7.09
N ASP A 134 8.12 13.28 7.56
CA ASP A 134 7.24 14.31 8.12
C ASP A 134 6.44 15.09 7.05
N GLN A 135 6.77 14.89 5.77
CA GLN A 135 6.19 15.61 4.64
C GLN A 135 5.82 14.66 3.50
N ILE A 136 4.86 13.77 3.74
CA ILE A 136 4.31 12.90 2.71
C ILE A 136 3.05 13.54 2.12
N THR A 137 2.86 13.46 0.81
CA THR A 137 1.66 13.98 0.12
C THR A 137 0.91 12.91 -0.67
N ALA A 138 1.54 11.77 -0.93
CA ALA A 138 0.90 10.64 -1.58
C ALA A 138 1.46 9.30 -1.12
N PHE A 139 0.63 8.27 -1.21
CA PHE A 139 1.02 6.87 -1.07
C PHE A 139 0.39 6.06 -2.20
N GLY A 140 1.11 5.10 -2.78
CA GLY A 140 0.55 4.26 -3.82
C GLY A 140 1.41 3.08 -4.23
N PHE A 141 0.86 2.33 -5.19
CA PHE A 141 1.51 1.20 -5.85
C PHE A 141 1.65 1.49 -7.35
N THR A 142 2.72 1.01 -7.96
CA THR A 142 2.93 1.15 -9.41
C THR A 142 3.69 -0.03 -10.02
N THR A 143 3.51 -0.26 -11.32
CA THR A 143 4.20 -1.29 -12.11
C THR A 143 5.23 -0.74 -13.11
N ASN A 144 5.36 0.59 -13.23
CA ASN A 144 6.22 1.22 -14.25
C ASN A 144 7.46 1.95 -13.68
N ARG A 145 7.89 1.55 -12.48
CA ARG A 145 9.17 1.84 -11.81
C ARG A 145 10.38 1.31 -12.56
N HIS A 146 11.47 2.07 -12.70
CA HIS A 146 12.81 1.51 -13.01
C HIS A 146 12.92 0.65 -14.28
N GLY A 147 12.11 0.95 -15.30
CA GLY A 147 12.08 0.16 -16.54
C GLY A 147 11.19 -1.10 -16.46
N ASN A 148 10.50 -1.31 -15.35
CA ASN A 148 9.48 -2.36 -15.22
C ASN A 148 8.27 -2.03 -16.11
N ALA A 149 7.60 -3.09 -16.56
CA ALA A 149 6.38 -3.02 -17.32
C ALA A 149 5.28 -3.83 -16.63
N PRO A 150 4.00 -3.46 -16.80
CA PRO A 150 2.88 -4.31 -16.41
C PRO A 150 3.04 -5.74 -16.96
N VAL A 151 2.87 -6.73 -16.10
CA VAL A 151 2.84 -8.14 -16.53
C VAL A 151 1.39 -8.55 -16.71
N GLU A 152 1.02 -8.94 -17.93
CA GLU A 152 -0.34 -9.34 -18.28
C GLU A 152 -0.89 -10.41 -17.32
N GLY A 153 -2.17 -10.27 -16.94
CA GLY A 153 -2.82 -11.19 -16.01
C GLY A 153 -2.53 -10.93 -14.53
N THR A 154 -1.74 -9.91 -14.19
CA THR A 154 -1.55 -9.49 -12.79
C THR A 154 -2.80 -8.73 -12.31
N VAL A 155 -3.57 -9.37 -11.42
CA VAL A 155 -4.73 -8.78 -10.73
C VAL A 155 -4.52 -8.96 -9.23
N LEU A 156 -4.50 -7.84 -8.50
CA LEU A 156 -4.19 -7.80 -7.08
C LEU A 156 -5.37 -7.27 -6.28
N TYR A 157 -5.55 -7.80 -5.09
CA TYR A 157 -6.52 -7.33 -4.12
C TYR A 157 -5.79 -6.97 -2.83
N PHE A 158 -5.96 -5.74 -2.34
CA PHE A 158 -5.33 -5.27 -1.12
C PHE A 158 -6.32 -5.18 0.03
N SER A 159 -5.86 -5.56 1.23
CA SER A 159 -6.58 -5.32 2.48
C SER A 159 -5.62 -4.89 3.59
N ASP A 160 -6.19 -4.38 4.68
CA ASP A 160 -5.53 -3.87 5.89
C ASP A 160 -4.20 -3.16 5.65
N ILE A 161 -4.21 -2.12 4.80
CA ILE A 161 -3.05 -1.28 4.49
C ILE A 161 -2.87 -0.26 5.60
N GLN A 162 -1.75 -0.34 6.31
CA GLN A 162 -1.53 0.37 7.57
C GLN A 162 -0.08 0.82 7.76
N LEU A 163 0.10 2.01 8.32
CA LEU A 163 1.35 2.39 8.97
C LEU A 163 1.25 2.09 10.47
N GLU A 164 2.28 1.47 11.03
CA GLU A 164 2.35 1.06 12.42
C GLU A 164 3.75 1.31 13.02
N LEU A 165 3.83 1.29 14.35
CA LEU A 165 5.09 1.17 15.08
C LEU A 165 5.33 -0.32 15.34
N SER A 166 6.47 -0.83 14.90
CA SER A 166 6.95 -2.15 15.30
C SER A 166 7.23 -2.12 16.80
N LYS A 167 6.76 -3.15 17.51
CA LYS A 167 6.96 -3.30 18.95
C LYS A 167 8.29 -3.93 19.27
#